data_AF-A0A0K2JBM2-F1
#
_entry.id   AF-A0A0K2JBM2-F1
#
_cell.length_a   1.000
_cell.length_b   1.000
_cell.length_c   1.000
_cell.angle_alpha   90.00
_cell.angle_beta   90.00
_cell.angle_gamma   90.00
#
_symmetry.space_group_name_H-M   'P 1'
#
loop_
_entity.id
_entity.type
_entity.pdbx_description
1 polymer ?
#
loop_
_entity_poly.entity_id
_entity_poly.type
_entity_poly.pdbx_seq_one_letter_code
_entity_poly.pdbx_strand_id
1 'polypeptide(L)'
;MRRFMKKILFLFALTLSINSFLYSYEDYYQKVYTVKISKAEVYKAVKATSQQQRQLSKVFDRYQKNAEGVNGILKKYETKKEKLAEVERKRYDEIAKILSYDQLLLYNDYINSKKIKFEEKNDKIKNLLDNLELKNEQKADILKYDRDFKREVGKLKGKFLSEDDFSREFNRLRIERNEKIRNILTEEQQKTVDSF
;
A
#
# COMPACT_ATOMS: atom_id res chain seq x y z
N MET A 1 -12.59 2.97 21.45
CA MET A 1 -11.81 3.49 20.30
C MET A 1 -10.77 2.52 19.70
N ARG A 2 -9.92 1.81 20.48
CA ARG A 2 -8.88 0.89 19.92
C ARG A 2 -9.38 -0.29 19.07
N ARG A 3 -10.55 -0.90 19.39
CA ARG A 3 -11.15 -1.99 18.59
C ARG A 3 -11.74 -1.51 17.25
N PHE A 4 -12.26 -0.29 17.19
CA PHE A 4 -12.91 0.27 16.01
C PHE A 4 -11.88 0.62 14.91
N MET A 5 -10.69 1.11 15.30
CA MET A 5 -9.59 1.42 14.37
C MET A 5 -8.98 0.17 13.70
N LYS A 6 -8.94 -0.98 14.40
CA LYS A 6 -8.47 -2.25 13.81
C LYS A 6 -9.41 -2.77 12.72
N LYS A 7 -10.74 -2.71 12.98
CA LYS A 7 -11.80 -3.04 12.01
C LYS A 7 -11.77 -2.15 10.76
N ILE A 8 -11.41 -0.88 10.92
CA ILE A 8 -11.29 0.09 9.81
C ILE A 8 -10.08 -0.20 8.91
N LEU A 9 -8.94 -0.63 9.48
CA LEU A 9 -7.75 -1.02 8.70
C LEU A 9 -8.00 -2.29 7.88
N PHE A 10 -8.75 -3.23 8.46
CA PHE A 10 -9.13 -4.51 7.87
C PHE A 10 -9.95 -4.35 6.58
N LEU A 11 -11.03 -3.57 6.61
CA LEU A 11 -11.90 -3.42 5.45
C LEU A 11 -11.21 -2.65 4.32
N PHE A 12 -10.25 -1.78 4.66
CA PHE A 12 -9.37 -1.14 3.68
C PHE A 12 -8.42 -2.16 3.02
N ALA A 13 -7.88 -3.11 3.79
CA ALA A 13 -7.07 -4.23 3.29
C ALA A 13 -7.89 -5.15 2.36
N LEU A 14 -9.13 -5.47 2.76
CA LEU A 14 -10.07 -6.28 1.98
C LEU A 14 -10.41 -5.64 0.62
N THR A 15 -10.60 -4.31 0.59
CA THR A 15 -10.85 -3.61 -0.68
C THR A 15 -9.61 -3.41 -1.55
N LEU A 16 -8.43 -3.28 -0.95
CA LEU A 16 -7.19 -3.15 -1.69
C LEU A 16 -6.75 -4.48 -2.32
N SER A 17 -6.99 -5.60 -1.63
CA SER A 17 -6.81 -6.94 -2.20
C SER A 17 -7.85 -7.28 -3.27
N ILE A 18 -9.03 -6.67 -3.22
CA ILE A 18 -10.10 -6.90 -4.21
C ILE A 18 -9.98 -5.95 -5.42
N ASN A 19 -9.17 -4.89 -5.35
CA ASN A 19 -8.91 -3.98 -6.47
C ASN A 19 -8.02 -4.52 -7.60
N SER A 20 -7.60 -5.78 -7.51
CA SER A 20 -6.86 -6.51 -8.54
C SER A 20 -7.76 -7.33 -9.48
N PHE A 21 -9.07 -7.42 -9.24
CA PHE A 21 -9.99 -8.27 -10.01
C PHE A 21 -10.43 -7.66 -11.36
N LEU A 22 -9.46 -7.29 -12.19
CA LEU A 22 -9.67 -7.08 -13.64
C LEU A 22 -8.52 -7.62 -14.50
N TYR A 23 -7.57 -8.34 -13.90
CA TYR A 23 -6.50 -9.01 -14.64
C TYR A 23 -6.31 -10.43 -14.10
N SER A 24 -6.00 -11.34 -15.03
CA SER A 24 -5.63 -12.76 -14.91
C SER A 24 -5.36 -13.27 -13.48
N TYR A 25 -5.84 -14.48 -13.19
CA TYR A 25 -5.69 -15.26 -11.95
C TYR A 25 -4.23 -15.40 -11.44
N GLU A 26 -3.22 -14.98 -12.21
CA GLU A 26 -1.80 -14.91 -11.82
C GLU A 26 -1.37 -13.57 -11.17
N ASP A 27 -2.10 -12.47 -11.35
CA ASP A 27 -1.76 -11.15 -10.80
C ASP A 27 -2.23 -10.97 -9.33
N TYR A 28 -2.89 -11.99 -8.76
CA TYR A 28 -3.62 -11.96 -7.49
C TYR A 28 -2.76 -11.58 -6.27
N TYR A 29 -1.45 -11.78 -6.33
CA TYR A 29 -0.57 -11.75 -5.15
C TYR A 29 0.26 -10.48 -4.93
N GLN A 30 0.24 -9.47 -5.81
CA GLN A 30 1.35 -8.51 -5.82
C GLN A 30 1.03 -7.04 -5.53
N LYS A 31 -0.21 -6.68 -5.21
CA LYS A 31 -0.58 -5.26 -5.00
C LYS A 31 -1.37 -4.98 -3.73
N VAL A 32 -0.95 -5.53 -2.60
CA VAL A 32 -1.69 -5.25 -1.35
C VAL A 32 -1.19 -3.99 -0.63
N TYR A 33 0.09 -3.59 -0.71
CA TYR A 33 0.52 -2.27 -0.22
C TYR A 33 1.70 -1.68 -1.00
N THR A 34 1.86 -0.36 -0.94
CA THR A 34 3.16 0.29 -1.19
C THR A 34 3.75 0.60 0.17
N VAL A 35 4.96 0.10 0.49
CA VAL A 35 5.66 0.50 1.71
C VAL A 35 6.08 1.95 1.56
N LYS A 36 5.37 2.86 2.24
CA LYS A 36 5.80 4.24 2.37
C LYS A 36 6.89 4.30 3.43
N ILE A 37 8.12 4.54 2.98
CA ILE A 37 9.27 4.74 3.85
C ILE A 37 9.55 6.24 3.90
N SER A 38 9.57 6.81 5.11
CA SER A 38 9.91 8.23 5.27
C SER A 38 11.42 8.44 5.09
N LYS A 39 11.80 9.50 4.37
CA LYS A 39 13.20 9.92 4.27
C LYS A 39 13.81 10.16 5.66
N ALA A 40 13.03 10.77 6.57
CA ALA A 40 13.49 11.07 7.93
C ALA A 40 13.79 9.79 8.74
N GLU A 41 12.97 8.74 8.56
CA GLU A 41 13.25 7.45 9.20
C GLU A 41 14.54 6.82 8.66
N VAL A 42 14.78 6.90 7.35
CA VAL A 42 16.03 6.41 6.74
C VAL A 42 17.23 7.19 7.27
N TYR A 43 17.15 8.52 7.32
CA TYR A 43 18.23 9.36 7.85
C TYR A 43 18.57 9.02 9.29
N LYS A 44 17.55 8.78 10.12
CA LYS A 44 17.72 8.35 11.50
C LYS A 44 18.35 6.96 11.59
N ALA A 45 17.90 6.01 10.78
CA ALA A 45 18.40 4.63 10.77
C ALA A 45 19.89 4.56 10.44
N VAL A 46 20.34 5.31 9.44
CA VAL A 46 21.74 5.31 8.99
C VAL A 46 22.61 6.37 9.69
N LYS A 47 22.03 7.11 10.64
CA LYS A 47 22.68 8.24 11.33
C LYS A 47 23.32 9.23 10.32
N ALA A 48 22.58 9.60 9.28
CA ALA A 48 23.09 10.43 8.19
C ALA A 48 23.43 11.86 8.67
N THR A 49 24.57 12.38 8.24
CA THR A 49 24.93 13.80 8.45
C THR A 49 24.05 14.71 7.61
N SER A 50 23.97 16.01 7.95
CA SER A 50 23.16 16.98 7.17
C SER A 50 23.59 17.09 5.70
N GLN A 51 24.85 16.81 5.38
CA GLN A 51 25.33 16.75 4.00
C GLN A 51 24.81 15.49 3.29
N GLN A 52 24.94 14.33 3.93
CA GLN A 52 24.42 13.06 3.38
C GLN A 52 22.91 13.11 3.20
N GLN A 53 22.16 13.67 4.15
CA GLN A 53 20.71 13.85 4.02
C GLN A 53 20.31 14.64 2.78
N ARG A 54 21.05 15.73 2.46
CA ARG A 54 20.80 16.52 1.25
C ARG A 54 21.08 15.72 -0.03
N GLN A 55 22.16 14.95 -0.07
CA GLN A 55 22.50 14.10 -1.22
C GLN A 55 21.50 12.96 -1.39
N LEU A 56 21.20 12.23 -0.32
CA LEU A 56 20.21 11.15 -0.30
C LEU A 56 18.82 11.63 -0.69
N SER A 57 18.39 12.83 -0.25
CA SER A 57 17.09 13.37 -0.65
C SER A 57 16.97 13.46 -2.16
N LYS A 58 18.00 13.99 -2.84
CA LYS A 58 18.01 14.11 -4.31
C LYS A 58 17.92 12.74 -4.98
N VAL A 59 18.65 11.75 -4.45
CA VAL A 59 18.59 10.36 -4.94
C VAL A 59 17.18 9.81 -4.78
N PHE A 60 16.58 9.93 -3.59
CA PHE A 60 15.23 9.45 -3.31
C PHE A 60 14.18 10.11 -4.20
N ASP A 61 14.22 11.44 -4.38
CA ASP A 61 13.27 12.17 -5.22
C ASP A 61 13.36 11.73 -6.69
N ARG A 62 14.57 11.61 -7.22
CA ARG A 62 14.79 11.20 -8.61
C ARG A 62 14.28 9.77 -8.85
N TYR A 63 14.64 8.83 -7.97
CA TYR A 63 14.24 7.44 -8.15
C TYR A 63 12.77 7.18 -7.81
N GLN A 64 12.15 8.01 -6.97
CA GLN A 64 10.69 8.02 -6.81
C GLN A 64 10.00 8.40 -8.12
N LYS A 65 10.43 9.50 -8.77
CA LYS A 65 9.88 9.92 -10.07
C LYS A 65 10.07 8.85 -11.15
N ASN A 66 11.23 8.18 -11.18
CA ASN A 66 11.48 7.07 -12.11
C ASN A 66 10.51 5.91 -11.87
N ALA A 67 10.28 5.52 -10.61
CA ALA A 67 9.33 4.45 -10.27
C ALA A 67 7.88 4.83 -10.64
N GLU A 68 7.48 6.07 -10.38
CA GLU A 68 6.18 6.63 -10.79
C GLU A 68 6.01 6.57 -12.32
N GLY A 69 7.07 6.93 -13.06
CA GLY A 69 7.12 6.83 -14.52
C GLY A 69 6.92 5.40 -15.02
N VAL A 70 7.55 4.40 -14.41
CA VAL A 70 7.35 2.98 -14.76
C VAL A 70 5.91 2.53 -14.51
N ASN A 71 5.30 2.97 -13.40
CA ASN A 71 3.92 2.61 -13.08
C ASN A 71 2.92 3.17 -14.10
N GLY A 72 3.18 4.37 -14.62
CA GLY A 72 2.34 5.03 -15.64
C GLY A 72 2.39 4.40 -17.04
N ILE A 73 3.30 3.47 -17.32
CA ILE A 73 3.40 2.82 -18.64
C ILE A 73 2.24 1.82 -18.83
N LEU A 74 1.63 1.77 -20.02
CA LEU A 74 0.68 0.71 -20.40
C LEU A 74 1.42 -0.57 -20.83
N LYS A 75 2.03 -1.28 -19.87
CA LYS A 75 2.72 -2.57 -20.08
C LYS A 75 2.26 -3.64 -19.09
N LYS A 76 2.50 -4.90 -19.44
CA LYS A 76 2.26 -6.07 -18.57
C LYS A 76 3.03 -5.95 -17.25
N TYR A 77 2.52 -6.60 -16.21
CA TYR A 77 3.06 -6.53 -14.86
C TYR A 77 4.53 -6.97 -14.79
N GLU A 78 4.89 -8.13 -15.35
CA GLU A 78 6.27 -8.64 -15.30
C GLU A 78 7.30 -7.65 -15.88
N THR A 79 6.98 -7.01 -17.01
CA THR A 79 7.86 -5.98 -17.58
C THR A 79 7.97 -4.74 -16.68
N LYS A 80 6.92 -4.39 -15.93
CA LYS A 80 7.00 -3.30 -14.94
C LYS A 80 7.86 -3.69 -13.76
N LYS A 81 7.74 -4.94 -13.29
CA LYS A 81 8.51 -5.48 -12.17
C LYS A 81 10.01 -5.48 -12.46
N GLU A 82 10.42 -5.94 -13.64
CA GLU A 82 11.82 -5.90 -14.08
C GLU A 82 12.38 -4.47 -14.09
N LYS A 83 11.63 -3.53 -14.67
CA LYS A 83 12.01 -2.10 -14.70
C LYS A 83 12.09 -1.50 -13.30
N LEU A 84 11.18 -1.85 -12.40
CA LEU A 84 11.24 -1.40 -11.01
C LEU A 84 12.44 -1.99 -10.26
N ALA A 85 12.80 -3.24 -10.53
CA ALA A 85 14.00 -3.85 -9.98
C ALA A 85 15.28 -3.14 -10.47
N GLU A 86 15.31 -2.73 -11.74
CA GLU A 86 16.41 -1.91 -12.27
C GLU A 86 16.50 -0.54 -11.59
N VAL A 87 15.36 0.12 -11.39
CA VAL A 87 15.27 1.39 -10.65
C VAL A 87 15.76 1.22 -9.20
N GLU A 88 15.41 0.11 -8.53
CA GLU A 88 15.87 -0.19 -7.18
C GLU A 88 17.39 -0.41 -7.12
N ARG A 89 17.96 -1.19 -8.06
CA ARG A 89 19.42 -1.41 -8.15
C ARG A 89 20.18 -0.11 -8.36
N LYS A 90 19.80 0.68 -9.37
CA LYS A 90 20.44 1.97 -9.67
C LYS A 90 20.35 2.95 -8.49
N ARG A 91 19.22 2.97 -7.79
CA ARG A 91 19.06 3.75 -6.57
C ARG A 91 20.05 3.31 -5.49
N TYR A 92 20.19 2.00 -5.28
CA TYR A 92 21.12 1.44 -4.29
C TYR A 92 22.58 1.83 -4.60
N ASP A 93 22.99 1.71 -5.86
CA ASP A 93 24.36 2.07 -6.29
C ASP A 93 24.69 3.54 -6.01
N GLU A 94 23.73 4.45 -6.16
CA GLU A 94 23.92 5.85 -5.83
C GLU A 94 23.92 6.14 -4.32
N ILE A 95 23.13 5.39 -3.53
CA ILE A 95 23.17 5.47 -2.07
C ILE A 95 24.53 4.99 -1.55
N ALA A 96 25.07 3.90 -2.11
CA ALA A 96 26.36 3.34 -1.73
C ALA A 96 27.54 4.30 -1.99
N LYS A 97 27.40 5.27 -2.91
CA LYS A 97 28.39 6.34 -3.13
C LYS A 97 28.33 7.46 -2.09
N ILE A 98 27.25 7.55 -1.31
CA ILE A 98 27.00 8.63 -0.33
C ILE A 98 27.26 8.14 1.10
N LEU A 99 26.88 6.91 1.40
CA LEU A 99 27.01 6.31 2.72
C LEU A 99 28.36 5.64 2.88
N SER A 100 28.89 5.65 4.12
CA SER A 100 30.00 4.77 4.47
C SER A 100 29.54 3.30 4.47
N TYR A 101 30.51 2.39 4.49
CA TYR A 101 30.23 0.95 4.59
C TYR A 101 29.32 0.61 5.79
N ASP A 102 29.66 1.09 6.99
CA ASP A 102 28.86 0.84 8.20
C ASP A 102 27.44 1.41 8.09
N GLN A 103 27.30 2.60 7.51
CA GLN A 103 25.98 3.21 7.28
C GLN A 103 25.16 2.44 6.24
N LEU A 104 25.81 1.81 5.26
CA LEU A 104 25.15 0.98 4.26
C LEU A 104 24.64 -0.33 4.87
N LEU A 105 25.37 -0.92 5.84
CA LEU A 105 24.85 -2.05 6.62
C LEU A 105 23.57 -1.67 7.38
N LEU A 106 23.58 -0.54 8.09
CA LEU A 106 22.39 -0.02 8.78
C LEU A 106 21.23 0.27 7.82
N TYR A 107 21.53 0.78 6.63
CA TYR A 107 20.52 0.99 5.59
C TYR A 107 19.89 -0.33 5.17
N ASN A 108 20.70 -1.35 4.89
CA ASN A 108 20.24 -2.67 4.46
C ASN A 108 19.37 -3.33 5.53
N ASP A 109 19.80 -3.31 6.79
CA ASP A 109 19.03 -3.85 7.91
C ASP A 109 17.66 -3.15 8.02
N TYR A 110 17.65 -1.83 7.93
CA TYR A 110 16.42 -1.07 7.98
C TYR A 110 15.47 -1.41 6.83
N ILE A 111 15.96 -1.42 5.59
CA ILE A 111 15.14 -1.73 4.41
C ILE A 111 14.64 -3.17 4.45
N ASN A 112 15.48 -4.14 4.80
CA ASN A 112 15.09 -5.55 4.91
C ASN A 112 14.04 -5.73 5.99
N SER A 113 14.17 -5.06 7.15
CA SER A 113 13.14 -5.11 8.19
C SER A 113 11.78 -4.57 7.71
N LYS A 114 11.78 -3.55 6.84
CA LYS A 114 10.56 -2.99 6.26
C LYS A 114 9.97 -3.91 5.18
N LYS A 115 10.81 -4.63 4.43
CA LYS A 115 10.39 -5.68 3.47
C LYS A 115 9.74 -6.86 4.19
N ILE A 116 10.37 -7.39 5.24
CA ILE A 116 9.83 -8.49 6.05
C ILE A 116 8.48 -8.09 6.67
N LYS A 117 8.40 -6.93 7.34
CA LYS A 117 7.14 -6.43 7.92
C LYS A 117 6.03 -6.22 6.88
N PHE A 118 6.40 -6.03 5.63
CA PHE A 118 5.46 -5.89 4.53
C PHE A 118 4.97 -7.25 4.04
N GLU A 119 5.87 -8.21 3.86
CA GLU A 119 5.56 -9.60 3.52
C GLU A 119 4.64 -10.21 4.58
N GLU A 120 4.99 -10.09 5.87
CA GLU A 120 4.16 -10.54 6.99
C GLU A 120 2.73 -9.97 6.96
N LYS A 121 2.59 -8.69 6.61
CA LYS A 121 1.27 -8.04 6.49
C LYS A 121 0.48 -8.59 5.31
N ASN A 122 1.13 -8.80 4.17
CA ASN A 122 0.48 -9.35 2.99
C ASN A 122 0.06 -10.80 3.24
N ASP A 123 0.91 -11.61 3.86
CA ASP A 123 0.60 -12.99 4.22
C ASP A 123 -0.56 -13.06 5.20
N LYS A 124 -0.58 -12.17 6.22
CA LYS A 124 -1.72 -12.09 7.15
C LYS A 124 -3.03 -11.80 6.41
N ILE A 125 -3.01 -10.92 5.42
CA ILE A 125 -4.20 -10.57 4.63
C ILE A 125 -4.60 -11.68 3.67
N LYS A 126 -3.62 -12.32 3.03
CA LYS A 126 -3.85 -13.49 2.18
C LYS A 126 -4.55 -14.58 2.97
N ASN A 127 -3.98 -14.98 4.11
CA ASN A 127 -4.53 -16.02 4.97
C ASN A 127 -5.96 -15.69 5.41
N LEU A 128 -6.22 -14.42 5.71
CA LEU A 128 -7.56 -13.96 6.03
C LEU A 128 -8.54 -14.08 4.85
N LEU A 129 -8.14 -13.68 3.64
CA LEU A 129 -8.98 -13.78 2.45
C LEU A 129 -9.30 -15.24 2.12
N ASP A 130 -8.28 -16.11 2.25
CA ASP A 130 -8.42 -17.55 2.08
C ASP A 130 -9.41 -18.10 3.11
N ASN A 131 -9.27 -17.73 4.39
CA ASN A 131 -10.18 -18.13 5.47
C ASN A 131 -11.60 -17.55 5.37
N LEU A 132 -11.80 -16.45 4.65
CA LEU A 132 -13.14 -15.87 4.44
C LEU A 132 -13.93 -16.64 3.39
N GLU A 133 -13.27 -17.43 2.53
CA GLU A 133 -13.92 -18.25 1.49
C GLU A 133 -15.01 -17.50 0.72
N LEU A 134 -14.73 -16.25 0.31
CA LEU A 134 -15.72 -15.39 -0.32
C LEU A 134 -16.24 -15.99 -1.64
N LYS A 135 -17.57 -16.03 -1.79
CA LYS A 135 -18.24 -16.40 -3.05
C LYS A 135 -17.93 -15.40 -4.15
N ASN A 136 -18.04 -15.83 -5.41
CA ASN A 136 -17.78 -14.97 -6.56
C ASN A 136 -18.69 -13.73 -6.59
N GLU A 137 -19.95 -13.87 -6.19
CA GLU A 137 -20.91 -12.77 -6.07
C GLU A 137 -20.44 -11.76 -5.01
N GLN A 138 -20.05 -12.22 -3.82
CA GLN A 138 -19.51 -11.37 -2.76
C GLN A 138 -18.25 -10.64 -3.23
N LYS A 139 -17.33 -11.33 -3.90
CA LYS A 139 -16.12 -10.71 -4.48
C LYS A 139 -16.48 -9.61 -5.49
N ALA A 140 -17.46 -9.84 -6.36
CA ALA A 140 -17.93 -8.88 -7.36
C ALA A 140 -18.60 -7.65 -6.74
N ASP A 141 -19.38 -7.83 -5.67
CA ASP A 141 -20.01 -6.73 -4.94
C ASP A 141 -18.98 -5.89 -4.17
N ILE A 142 -18.01 -6.52 -3.50
CA ILE A 142 -16.92 -5.77 -2.84
C ILE A 142 -16.16 -4.92 -3.85
N LEU A 143 -15.88 -5.49 -5.03
CA LEU A 143 -15.28 -4.78 -6.16
C LEU A 143 -16.08 -3.55 -6.58
N LYS A 144 -17.40 -3.72 -6.72
CA LYS A 144 -18.31 -2.64 -7.09
C LYS A 144 -18.29 -1.54 -6.05
N TYR A 145 -18.41 -1.88 -4.76
CA TYR A 145 -18.39 -0.89 -3.68
C TYR A 145 -17.06 -0.14 -3.57
N ASP A 146 -15.93 -0.78 -3.88
CA ASP A 146 -14.66 -0.06 -3.94
C ASP A 146 -14.58 0.89 -5.13
N ARG A 147 -15.01 0.46 -6.32
CA ARG A 147 -15.07 1.34 -7.51
C ARG A 147 -15.94 2.57 -7.25
N ASP A 148 -17.10 2.37 -6.63
CA ASP A 148 -18.01 3.45 -6.26
C ASP A 148 -17.36 4.38 -5.23
N PHE A 149 -16.73 3.84 -4.18
CA PHE A 149 -15.97 4.62 -3.22
C PHE A 149 -14.88 5.48 -3.88
N LYS A 150 -14.08 4.90 -4.78
CA LYS A 150 -13.04 5.64 -5.53
C LYS A 150 -13.61 6.74 -6.38
N ARG A 151 -14.74 6.50 -7.05
CA ARG A 151 -15.44 7.50 -7.84
C ARG A 151 -15.92 8.66 -6.98
N GLU A 152 -16.51 8.38 -5.82
CA GLU A 152 -16.97 9.41 -4.88
C GLU A 152 -15.79 10.20 -4.27
N VAL A 153 -14.69 9.53 -3.90
CA VAL A 153 -13.46 10.22 -3.48
C VAL A 153 -12.88 11.09 -4.59
N GLY A 154 -12.96 10.64 -5.85
CA GLY A 154 -12.59 11.45 -7.01
C GLY A 154 -13.40 12.74 -7.11
N LYS A 155 -14.73 12.65 -6.91
CA LYS A 155 -15.62 13.83 -6.84
C LYS A 155 -15.26 14.74 -5.68
N LEU A 156 -14.96 14.19 -4.49
CA LEU A 156 -14.54 14.99 -3.32
C LEU A 156 -13.28 15.80 -3.60
N LYS A 157 -12.28 15.22 -4.26
CA LYS A 157 -11.06 15.94 -4.65
C LYS A 157 -11.34 17.13 -5.57
N GLY A 158 -12.38 17.05 -6.41
CA GLY A 158 -12.81 18.14 -7.27
C GLY A 158 -13.54 19.29 -6.56
N LYS A 159 -13.91 19.13 -5.27
CA LYS A 159 -14.67 20.12 -4.50
C LYS A 159 -13.80 21.14 -3.75
N PHE A 160 -12.47 21.06 -3.84
CA PHE A 160 -11.52 21.97 -3.19
C PHE A 160 -11.84 22.27 -1.72
N LEU A 161 -12.20 21.22 -0.95
CA LEU A 161 -12.54 21.33 0.46
C LEU A 161 -11.31 21.66 1.32
N SER A 162 -11.55 22.19 2.53
CA SER A 162 -10.53 22.26 3.58
C SER A 162 -10.04 20.84 3.93
N GLU A 163 -8.85 20.73 4.54
CA GLU A 163 -8.29 19.43 4.95
C GLU A 163 -9.22 18.69 5.92
N ASP A 164 -9.78 19.41 6.90
CA ASP A 164 -10.70 18.85 7.89
C ASP A 164 -12.01 18.36 7.27
N ASP A 165 -12.59 19.15 6.35
CA ASP A 165 -13.82 18.78 5.65
C ASP A 165 -13.60 17.60 4.70
N PHE A 166 -12.47 17.59 3.99
CA PHE A 166 -12.08 16.46 3.15
C PHE A 166 -11.91 15.19 3.98
N SER A 167 -11.21 15.28 5.11
CA SER A 167 -10.99 14.15 6.03
C SER A 167 -12.30 13.59 6.56
N ARG A 168 -13.24 14.46 6.98
CA ARG A 168 -14.56 14.07 7.46
C ARG A 168 -15.37 13.35 6.38
N GLU A 169 -15.49 13.93 5.19
CA GLU A 169 -16.24 13.32 4.08
C GLU A 169 -15.61 12.03 3.57
N PHE A 170 -14.29 11.98 3.48
CA PHE A 170 -13.56 10.76 3.13
C PHE A 170 -13.85 9.63 4.13
N ASN A 171 -13.83 9.95 5.43
CA ASN A 171 -14.14 8.99 6.49
C ASN A 171 -15.60 8.51 6.43
N ARG A 172 -16.54 9.41 6.13
CA ARG A 172 -17.96 9.07 5.93
C ARG A 172 -18.13 8.06 4.79
N LEU A 173 -17.58 8.36 3.61
CA LEU A 173 -17.63 7.45 2.46
C LEU A 173 -16.97 6.10 2.75
N ARG A 174 -15.89 6.11 3.53
CA ARG A 174 -15.19 4.88 3.93
C ARG A 174 -16.05 4.01 4.84
N ILE A 175 -16.74 4.61 5.82
CA ILE A 175 -17.66 3.90 6.72
C ILE A 175 -18.81 3.29 5.92
N GLU A 176 -19.45 4.09 5.05
CA GLU A 176 -20.56 3.64 4.22
C GLU A 176 -20.18 2.43 3.34
N ARG A 177 -19.02 2.51 2.67
CA ARG A 177 -18.50 1.41 1.87
C ARG A 177 -18.23 0.17 2.74
N ASN A 178 -17.73 0.35 3.95
CA ASN A 178 -17.41 -0.75 4.84
C ASN A 178 -18.67 -1.47 5.34
N GLU A 179 -19.75 -0.73 5.62
CA GLU A 179 -21.04 -1.29 5.99
C GLU A 179 -21.65 -2.09 4.83
N LYS A 180 -21.61 -1.54 3.61
CA LYS A 180 -22.04 -2.27 2.40
C LYS A 180 -21.31 -3.59 2.22
N ILE A 181 -19.99 -3.60 2.40
CA ILE A 181 -19.17 -4.82 2.36
C ILE A 181 -19.52 -5.77 3.50
N ARG A 182 -19.74 -5.26 4.72
CA ARG A 182 -20.08 -6.11 5.85
C ARG A 182 -21.41 -6.84 5.65
N ASN A 183 -22.39 -6.15 5.06
CA ASN A 183 -23.75 -6.68 4.87
C ASN A 183 -23.85 -7.82 3.84
N ILE A 184 -22.87 -7.96 2.95
CA ILE A 184 -22.82 -9.06 1.97
C ILE A 184 -22.08 -10.30 2.51
N LEU A 185 -21.47 -10.22 3.70
CA LEU A 185 -20.78 -11.33 4.35
C LEU A 185 -21.75 -12.16 5.21
N THR A 186 -21.53 -13.47 5.28
CA THR A 186 -22.25 -14.35 6.21
C THR A 186 -21.87 -14.03 7.66
N GLU A 187 -22.65 -14.52 8.62
CA GLU A 187 -22.35 -14.30 10.04
C GLU A 187 -20.98 -14.88 10.44
N GLU A 188 -20.62 -16.06 9.94
CA GLU A 188 -19.31 -16.68 10.16
C GLU A 188 -18.19 -15.83 9.58
N GLN A 189 -18.35 -15.36 8.34
CA GLN A 189 -17.39 -14.47 7.70
C GLN A 189 -17.24 -13.16 8.49
N GLN A 190 -18.33 -12.57 8.97
CA GLN A 190 -18.28 -11.37 9.81
C GLN A 190 -17.54 -11.62 11.13
N LYS A 191 -17.68 -12.80 11.75
CA LYS A 191 -16.91 -13.19 12.95
C LYS A 191 -15.42 -13.30 12.63
N THR A 192 -15.07 -13.93 11.51
CA THR A 192 -13.67 -14.01 11.03
C THR A 192 -13.09 -12.62 10.82
N VAL A 193 -13.83 -11.71 10.17
CA VAL A 193 -13.46 -10.29 10.00
C VAL A 193 -13.24 -9.61 11.36
N ASP A 194 -14.18 -9.78 12.29
CA ASP A 194 -14.15 -9.10 13.59
C ASP A 194 -13.02 -9.59 14.52
N SER A 195 -12.50 -10.79 14.27
CA SER A 195 -11.43 -11.43 15.05
C SER A 195 -10.01 -11.00 14.65
N PHE A 196 -9.84 -10.34 13.51
CA PHE A 196 -8.53 -9.99 12.90
C PHE A 196 -7.92 -8.65 13.35
#